data_AF-A0A2D6RM15-F1
#
_entry.id   AF-A0A2D6RM15-F1
#
_cell.length_a   1.000
_cell.length_b   1.000
_cell.length_c   1.000
_cell.angle_alpha   90.00
_cell.angle_beta   90.00
_cell.angle_gamma   90.00
#
_symmetry.space_group_name_H-M   'P 1'
#
loop_
_entity.id
_entity.type
_entity.pdbx_description
1 polymer ?
#
loop_
_entity_poly.entity_id
_entity_poly.type
_entity_poly.pdbx_seq_one_letter_code
_entity_poly.pdbx_strand_id
1 'polypeptide(L)'
;MVFGLFTALLLSRLCVTKKIPFASWVMERFEREEYRNKFPGKGPIFFMIGSIIVLYLFPLNIALAAMVVLSVGDALSHIFGKLLSRRTYKHLKSVEGTLVAIVASFFGALIFVNVFAALAGVTLSLFFEDLKLGIEDNLFLPIVAAIIMSLF
;
A
#
# COMPACT_ATOMS: atom_id res chain seq x y z
N MET A 1 -2.51 8.92 -15.22
CA MET A 1 -1.69 8.07 -14.33
C MET A 1 -0.45 7.50 -15.03
N VAL A 2 -0.55 6.96 -16.25
CA VAL A 2 0.60 6.37 -16.99
C VAL A 2 1.75 7.36 -17.23
N PHE A 3 1.45 8.59 -17.69
CA PHE A 3 2.47 9.63 -17.83
C PHE A 3 3.17 9.94 -16.49
N GLY A 4 2.39 10.02 -15.40
CA GLY A 4 2.92 10.19 -14.05
C GLY A 4 3.89 9.06 -13.64
N LEU A 5 3.53 7.80 -13.93
CA LEU A 5 4.40 6.65 -13.66
C LEU A 5 5.71 6.75 -14.45
N PHE A 6 5.64 7.13 -15.73
CA PHE A 6 6.83 7.34 -16.55
C PHE A 6 7.73 8.45 -15.98
N THR A 7 7.14 9.58 -15.57
CA THR A 7 7.89 10.65 -14.91
C THR A 7 8.51 10.20 -13.59
N ALA A 8 7.81 9.40 -12.79
CA ALA A 8 8.32 8.88 -11.52
C ALA A 8 9.51 7.93 -11.73
N LEU A 9 9.46 7.05 -12.72
CA LEU A 9 10.57 6.16 -13.08
C LEU A 9 11.79 6.94 -13.59
N LEU A 10 11.58 7.97 -14.41
CA LEU A 10 12.65 8.86 -14.86
C LEU A 10 13.29 9.61 -13.69
N LEU A 11 12.49 10.18 -12.79
CA LEU A 11 12.98 10.86 -11.60
C LEU A 11 13.75 9.91 -10.67
N SER A 12 13.26 8.67 -10.49
CA SER A 12 13.95 7.64 -9.72
C SER A 12 15.34 7.33 -10.30
N ARG A 13 15.44 7.11 -11.61
CA ARG A 13 16.72 6.90 -12.33
C ARG A 13 17.65 8.10 -12.20
N LEU A 14 17.12 9.33 -12.30
CA LEU A 14 17.90 10.54 -12.13
C LEU A 14 18.45 10.69 -10.71
N CYS A 15 17.66 10.34 -9.68
CA CYS A 15 18.10 10.42 -8.29
C CYS A 15 19.20 9.41 -7.94
N VAL A 16 19.27 8.27 -8.65
CA VAL A 16 20.38 7.30 -8.50
C VAL A 16 21.68 7.86 -9.08
N THR A 17 21.59 8.55 -10.21
CA THR A 17 22.77 9.02 -10.96
C THR A 17 23.25 10.42 -10.56
N LYS A 18 22.34 11.27 -10.09
CA LYS A 18 22.62 12.66 -9.71
C LYS A 18 22.08 12.96 -8.33
N LYS A 19 22.92 13.57 -7.48
CA LYS A 19 22.51 14.13 -6.19
C LYS A 19 21.82 15.46 -6.40
N ILE A 20 20.49 15.43 -6.51
CA ILE A 20 19.66 16.64 -6.56
C ILE A 20 19.37 17.06 -5.11
N PRO A 21 19.78 18.25 -4.65
CA PRO A 21 19.75 18.60 -3.22
C PRO A 21 18.39 18.38 -2.54
N PHE A 22 17.31 18.84 -3.16
CA PHE A 22 15.97 18.67 -2.62
C PHE A 22 15.50 17.21 -2.63
N ALA A 23 15.69 16.51 -3.74
CA ALA A 23 15.27 15.10 -3.84
C ALA A 23 16.09 14.20 -2.91
N SER A 24 17.40 14.42 -2.80
CA SER A 24 18.27 13.72 -1.87
C SER A 24 17.86 13.96 -0.43
N TRP A 25 17.51 15.21 -0.05
CA TRP A 25 16.98 15.51 1.28
C TRP A 25 15.68 14.75 1.60
N VAL A 26 14.75 14.67 0.65
CA VAL A 26 13.51 13.88 0.82
C VAL A 26 13.84 12.39 0.98
N MET A 27 14.66 11.83 0.09
CA MET A 27 15.02 10.41 0.12
C MET A 27 15.82 10.04 1.38
N GLU A 28 16.62 10.95 1.92
CA GLU A 28 17.33 10.75 3.18
C GLU A 28 16.40 10.63 4.39
N ARG A 29 15.26 11.34 4.35
CA ARG A 29 14.32 11.42 5.46
C ARG A 29 13.22 10.36 5.42
N PHE A 30 12.77 9.97 4.22
CA PHE A 30 11.57 9.14 4.04
C PHE A 30 11.85 7.78 3.38
N GLU A 31 12.94 7.63 2.61
CA GLU A 31 13.21 6.38 1.90
C GLU A 31 14.04 5.41 2.76
N ARG A 32 13.73 4.12 2.66
CA ARG A 32 14.50 3.05 3.34
C ARG A 32 15.93 3.01 2.79
N GLU A 33 16.91 2.84 3.68
CA GLU A 33 18.34 2.85 3.32
C GLU A 33 18.68 1.83 2.22
N GLU A 34 18.03 0.67 2.23
CA GLU A 34 18.21 -0.40 1.24
C GLU A 34 17.82 -0.01 -0.19
N TYR A 35 16.88 0.94 -0.36
CA TYR A 35 16.38 1.37 -1.67
C TYR A 35 16.95 2.70 -2.14
N ARG A 36 17.46 3.53 -1.22
CA ARG A 36 17.93 4.90 -1.50
C ARG A 36 18.86 5.03 -2.71
N ASN A 37 19.80 4.11 -2.87
CA ASN A 37 20.80 4.13 -3.95
C ASN A 37 20.55 3.11 -5.07
N LYS A 38 19.49 2.28 -4.94
CA LYS A 38 19.16 1.23 -5.93
C LYS A 38 17.89 1.58 -6.70
N PHE A 39 16.83 1.94 -5.97
CA PHE A 39 15.53 2.29 -6.53
C PHE A 39 14.78 3.27 -5.62
N PRO A 40 15.20 4.55 -5.56
CA PRO A 40 14.53 5.56 -4.75
C PRO A 40 13.11 5.84 -5.25
N GLY A 41 12.17 6.04 -4.34
CA GLY A 41 10.75 6.18 -4.64
C GLY A 41 10.05 4.84 -4.91
N LYS A 42 10.63 3.70 -4.49
CA LYS A 42 10.08 2.37 -4.75
C LYS A 42 8.61 2.27 -4.33
N GLY A 43 8.29 2.61 -3.07
CA GLY A 43 6.92 2.52 -2.53
C GLY A 43 5.89 3.30 -3.36
N PRO A 44 6.05 4.62 -3.55
CA PRO A 44 5.14 5.42 -4.39
C PRO A 44 4.99 4.92 -5.83
N ILE A 45 6.07 4.42 -6.43
CA ILE A 45 6.03 3.85 -7.79
C ILE A 45 5.17 2.57 -7.81
N PHE A 46 5.38 1.65 -6.87
CA PHE A 46 4.57 0.44 -6.79
C PHE A 46 3.12 0.73 -6.40
N PHE A 47 2.86 1.73 -5.56
CA PHE A 47 1.51 2.24 -5.28
C PHE A 47 0.82 2.70 -6.56
N MET A 48 1.50 3.48 -7.41
CA MET A 48 0.94 3.92 -8.70
C MET A 48 0.66 2.73 -9.63
N ILE A 49 1.57 1.77 -9.70
CA ILE A 49 1.40 0.56 -10.53
C ILE A 49 0.19 -0.24 -10.04
N GLY A 50 0.10 -0.54 -8.74
CA GLY A 50 -1.03 -1.24 -8.13
C GLY A 50 -2.35 -0.53 -8.38
N SER A 51 -2.37 0.79 -8.20
CA SER A 51 -3.55 1.63 -8.46
C SER A 51 -3.99 1.59 -9.93
N ILE A 52 -3.04 1.66 -10.88
CA ILE A 52 -3.33 1.55 -12.32
C ILE A 52 -3.93 0.19 -12.64
N ILE A 53 -3.36 -0.89 -12.09
CA ILE A 53 -3.86 -2.26 -12.32
C ILE A 53 -5.30 -2.40 -11.85
N VAL A 54 -5.60 -2.00 -10.61
CA VAL A 54 -6.96 -2.17 -10.09
C VAL A 54 -7.97 -1.28 -10.80
N LEU A 55 -7.60 -0.04 -11.15
CA LEU A 55 -8.48 0.87 -11.90
C LEU A 55 -8.76 0.40 -13.33
N TYR A 56 -7.82 -0.32 -13.94
CA TYR A 56 -7.98 -0.82 -15.31
C TYR A 56 -8.76 -2.14 -15.36
N LEU A 57 -8.58 -3.01 -14.36
CA LEU A 57 -9.15 -4.37 -14.37
C LEU A 57 -10.48 -4.49 -13.66
N PHE A 58 -10.83 -3.58 -12.74
CA PHE A 58 -12.02 -3.69 -11.91
C PHE A 58 -12.97 -2.49 -12.08
N PRO A 59 -14.27 -2.69 -11.78
CA PRO A 59 -15.21 -1.59 -11.64
C PRO A 59 -14.70 -0.48 -10.72
N LEU A 60 -15.01 0.77 -11.06
CA LEU A 60 -14.47 1.95 -10.37
C LEU A 60 -14.71 1.91 -8.85
N ASN A 61 -15.89 1.45 -8.41
CA ASN A 61 -16.22 1.32 -7.00
C ASN A 61 -15.34 0.29 -6.26
N ILE A 62 -15.08 -0.87 -6.88
CA ILE A 62 -14.19 -1.90 -6.32
C ILE A 62 -12.75 -1.38 -6.29
N ALA A 63 -12.30 -0.73 -7.37
CA ALA A 63 -10.97 -0.14 -7.42
C ALA A 63 -10.77 0.94 -6.34
N LEU A 64 -11.76 1.79 -6.11
CA LEU A 64 -11.71 2.81 -5.04
C LEU A 64 -11.69 2.17 -3.65
N ALA A 65 -12.51 1.14 -3.40
CA ALA A 65 -12.47 0.39 -2.15
C ALA A 65 -11.11 -0.28 -1.91
N ALA A 66 -10.53 -0.92 -2.93
CA ALA A 66 -9.20 -1.52 -2.85
C ALA A 66 -8.10 -0.50 -2.58
N MET A 67 -8.18 0.69 -3.18
CA MET A 67 -7.25 1.79 -2.88
C MET A 67 -7.43 2.34 -1.46
N VAL A 68 -8.64 2.28 -0.88
CA VAL A 68 -8.84 2.58 0.56
C VAL A 68 -8.10 1.56 1.42
N VAL A 69 -8.20 0.26 1.12
CA VAL A 69 -7.47 -0.77 1.87
C VAL A 69 -5.96 -0.52 1.80
N LEU A 70 -5.44 -0.19 0.61
CA LEU A 70 -4.04 0.13 0.44
C LEU A 70 -3.64 1.40 1.22
N SER A 71 -4.35 2.51 1.03
CA SER A 71 -3.92 3.81 1.60
C SER A 71 -4.21 3.95 3.10
N VAL A 72 -5.34 3.45 3.57
CA VAL A 72 -5.76 3.54 4.98
C VAL A 72 -5.28 2.33 5.76
N GLY A 73 -5.49 1.13 5.22
CA GLY A 73 -5.15 -0.11 5.90
C GLY A 73 -3.66 -0.25 6.13
N ASP A 74 -2.85 -0.08 5.09
CA ASP A 74 -1.40 -0.20 5.21
C ASP A 74 -0.82 0.85 6.18
N ALA A 75 -1.21 2.11 6.00
CA ALA A 75 -0.73 3.21 6.82
C ALA A 75 -1.08 3.02 8.30
N LEU A 76 -2.33 2.70 8.61
CA LEU A 76 -2.77 2.51 9.99
C LEU A 76 -2.18 1.26 10.61
N SER A 77 -2.02 0.18 9.85
CA SER A 77 -1.39 -1.04 10.34
C SER A 77 0.06 -0.77 10.77
N HIS A 78 0.81 0.01 9.98
CA HIS A 78 2.17 0.40 10.34
C HIS A 78 2.24 1.39 11.52
N ILE A 79 1.40 2.43 11.53
CA ILE A 79 1.39 3.46 12.58
C ILE A 79 0.97 2.84 13.92
N PHE A 80 -0.18 2.19 13.96
CA PHE A 80 -0.73 1.61 15.19
C PHE A 80 -0.02 0.31 15.57
N GLY A 81 0.52 -0.43 14.61
CA GLY A 81 1.41 -1.54 14.90
C GLY A 81 2.66 -1.09 15.66
N LYS A 82 3.23 0.08 15.35
CA LYS A 82 4.36 0.64 16.11
C LYS A 82 3.94 1.25 17.46
N LEU A 83 2.76 1.86 17.53
CA LEU A 83 2.28 2.57 18.72
C LEU A 83 1.75 1.61 19.81
N LEU A 84 1.04 0.55 19.41
CA LEU A 84 0.34 -0.36 20.32
C LEU A 84 1.13 -1.61 20.66
N SER A 85 2.12 -1.99 19.86
CA SER A 85 2.86 -3.22 20.12
C SER A 85 3.84 -3.06 21.30
N ARG A 86 3.51 -3.71 22.42
CA ARG A 86 4.36 -3.79 23.62
C ARG A 86 5.58 -4.69 23.44
N ARG A 87 5.58 -5.59 22.45
CA ARG A 87 6.69 -6.51 22.16
C ARG A 87 7.27 -6.22 20.79
N THR A 88 8.59 -6.19 20.79
CA THR A 88 9.56 -5.95 19.72
C THR A 88 9.41 -6.87 18.50
N TYR A 89 8.25 -6.93 17.84
CA TYR A 89 8.15 -7.54 16.52
C TYR A 89 8.70 -6.56 15.50
N LYS A 90 10.04 -6.45 15.44
CA LYS A 90 10.77 -5.61 14.49
C LYS A 90 10.42 -5.87 13.02
N HIS A 91 9.78 -7.00 12.74
CA HIS A 91 9.48 -7.46 11.38
C HIS A 91 8.04 -7.91 11.15
N LEU A 92 7.16 -8.01 12.15
CA LEU A 92 5.76 -8.45 11.95
C LEU A 92 4.82 -7.33 12.38
N LYS A 93 3.78 -7.05 11.56
CA LYS A 93 2.70 -6.13 11.92
C LYS A 93 2.06 -6.63 13.23
N SER A 94 1.75 -5.70 14.13
CA SER A 94 1.13 -6.09 15.40
C SER A 94 -0.34 -6.42 15.16
N VAL A 95 -0.84 -7.42 15.88
CA VAL A 95 -2.24 -7.84 15.79
C VAL A 95 -3.17 -6.65 16.09
N GLU A 96 -2.79 -5.82 17.06
CA GLU A 96 -3.52 -4.60 17.41
C GLU A 96 -3.54 -3.58 16.26
N GLY A 97 -2.40 -3.40 15.58
CA GLY A 97 -2.31 -2.53 14.39
C GLY A 97 -3.19 -3.02 13.23
N THR A 98 -3.14 -4.32 12.94
CA THR A 98 -3.97 -4.93 11.89
C THR A 98 -5.46 -4.83 12.21
N LEU A 99 -5.88 -4.98 13.48
CA LEU A 99 -7.27 -4.78 13.89
C LEU A 99 -7.75 -3.33 13.66
N VAL A 100 -6.92 -2.34 14.03
CA VAL A 100 -7.25 -0.93 13.77
C VAL A 100 -7.36 -0.66 12.27
N ALA A 101 -6.43 -1.21 11.47
CA ALA A 101 -6.46 -1.12 10.02
C ALA A 101 -7.71 -1.75 9.41
N ILE A 102 -8.14 -2.92 9.88
CA ILE A 102 -9.36 -3.59 9.43
C ILE A 102 -10.57 -2.70 9.70
N VAL A 103 -10.73 -2.21 10.93
CA VAL A 103 -11.89 -1.38 11.30
C VAL A 103 -11.95 -0.12 10.47
N ALA A 104 -10.85 0.62 10.36
CA ALA A 104 -10.81 1.87 9.60
C ALA A 104 -11.04 1.66 8.10
N SER A 105 -10.39 0.64 7.51
CA SER A 105 -10.52 0.33 6.09
C SER A 105 -11.90 -0.22 5.76
N PHE A 106 -12.53 -0.97 6.67
CA PHE A 106 -13.91 -1.44 6.50
C PHE A 106 -14.88 -0.27 6.35
N PHE A 107 -14.86 0.69 7.27
CA PHE A 107 -15.73 1.86 7.17
C PHE A 107 -15.42 2.72 5.94
N GLY A 108 -14.16 2.83 5.54
CA GLY A 108 -13.81 3.53 4.31
C GLY A 108 -14.26 2.79 3.04
N ALA A 109 -14.17 1.46 3.00
CA ALA A 109 -14.58 0.64 1.87
C ALA A 109 -16.11 0.59 1.70
N LEU A 110 -16.87 0.67 2.80
CA LEU A 110 -18.35 0.74 2.78
C LEU A 110 -18.90 1.92 1.98
N ILE A 111 -18.10 2.97 1.74
CA ILE A 111 -18.50 4.10 0.89
C ILE A 111 -18.69 3.65 -0.57
N PHE A 112 -18.01 2.60 -0.99
CA PHE A 112 -17.96 2.18 -2.39
C PHE A 112 -18.55 0.79 -2.66
N VAL A 113 -18.50 -0.12 -1.70
CA VAL A 113 -18.96 -1.52 -1.87
C VAL A 113 -19.90 -1.97 -0.75
N ASN A 114 -20.61 -3.08 -0.98
CA ASN A 114 -21.53 -3.64 0.00
C ASN A 114 -20.80 -4.20 1.25
N VAL A 115 -21.56 -4.46 2.32
CA VAL A 115 -21.03 -4.90 3.61
C VAL A 115 -20.20 -6.19 3.52
N PHE A 116 -20.66 -7.17 2.74
CA PHE A 116 -19.96 -8.45 2.60
C PHE A 116 -18.65 -8.31 1.84
N ALA A 117 -18.66 -7.56 0.73
CA ALA A 117 -17.48 -7.23 -0.05
C ALA A 117 -16.44 -6.47 0.82
N ALA A 118 -16.88 -5.43 1.54
CA ALA A 118 -16.00 -4.64 2.40
C ALA A 118 -15.36 -5.50 3.49
N LEU A 119 -16.17 -6.31 4.21
CA LEU A 119 -15.69 -7.13 5.31
C LEU A 119 -14.71 -8.20 4.83
N ALA A 120 -15.08 -8.96 3.79
CA ALA A 120 -14.24 -10.03 3.25
C ALA A 120 -12.97 -9.45 2.60
N GLY A 121 -13.13 -8.43 1.76
CA GLY A 121 -12.04 -7.77 1.04
C GLY A 121 -10.97 -7.22 1.98
N VAL A 122 -11.37 -6.44 2.99
CA VAL A 122 -10.44 -5.83 3.96
C VAL A 122 -9.76 -6.90 4.82
N THR A 123 -10.53 -7.81 5.42
CA THR A 123 -10.00 -8.77 6.40
C THR A 123 -9.05 -9.76 5.73
N LEU A 124 -9.45 -10.33 4.60
CA LEU A 124 -8.64 -11.34 3.92
C LEU A 124 -7.41 -10.73 3.25
N SER A 125 -7.53 -9.53 2.65
CA SER A 125 -6.36 -8.88 2.02
C SER A 125 -5.27 -8.52 3.03
N LEU A 126 -5.63 -7.92 4.17
CA LEU A 126 -4.68 -7.61 5.24
C LEU A 126 -4.09 -8.88 5.88
N PHE A 127 -4.87 -9.97 5.97
CA PHE A 127 -4.34 -11.25 6.43
C PHE A 127 -3.34 -11.87 5.45
N PHE A 128 -3.62 -11.80 4.14
CA PHE A 128 -2.70 -12.29 3.11
C PHE A 128 -1.43 -11.45 3.00
N GLU A 129 -1.53 -10.15 3.27
CA GLU A 129 -0.37 -9.26 3.33
C GLU A 129 0.67 -9.75 4.36
N ASP A 130 0.21 -10.17 5.53
CA ASP A 130 1.07 -10.68 6.61
C ASP A 130 1.82 -11.98 6.22
N LEU A 131 1.40 -12.69 5.16
CA LEU A 131 2.08 -13.90 4.67
C LEU A 131 3.40 -13.60 3.93
N LYS A 132 3.74 -12.34 3.69
CA LYS A 132 5.04 -11.90 3.11
C LYS A 132 5.49 -12.74 1.92
N LEU A 133 4.66 -12.81 0.88
CA LEU A 133 4.90 -13.61 -0.33
C LEU A 133 6.06 -13.09 -1.21
N GLY A 134 6.93 -12.20 -0.71
CA GLY A 134 8.06 -11.62 -1.43
C GLY A 134 7.66 -10.59 -2.50
N ILE A 135 6.36 -10.30 -2.62
CA ILE A 135 5.81 -9.26 -3.49
C ILE A 135 5.74 -7.95 -2.70
N GLU A 136 5.85 -6.81 -3.40
CA GLU A 136 5.75 -5.50 -2.79
C GLU A 136 4.30 -5.20 -2.36
N ASP A 137 4.12 -4.73 -1.12
CA ASP A 137 2.82 -4.59 -0.47
C ASP A 137 1.89 -3.61 -1.20
N ASN A 138 2.45 -2.50 -1.71
CA ASN A 138 1.69 -1.49 -2.47
C ASN A 138 1.19 -1.99 -3.83
N LEU A 139 1.75 -3.09 -4.33
CA LEU A 139 1.24 -3.78 -5.52
C LEU A 139 0.25 -4.89 -5.14
N PHE A 140 0.62 -5.72 -4.16
CA PHE A 140 -0.11 -6.91 -3.79
C PHE A 140 -1.45 -6.60 -3.12
N LEU A 141 -1.44 -5.73 -2.11
CA LEU A 141 -2.58 -5.44 -1.25
C LEU A 141 -3.82 -4.95 -2.02
N PRO A 142 -3.74 -3.92 -2.90
CA PRO A 142 -4.93 -3.45 -3.62
C PRO A 142 -5.45 -4.51 -4.61
N ILE A 143 -4.57 -5.29 -5.24
CA ILE A 143 -4.98 -6.31 -6.21
C ILE A 143 -5.76 -7.42 -5.51
N VAL A 144 -5.24 -7.91 -4.39
CA VAL A 144 -5.92 -8.95 -3.60
C VAL A 144 -7.25 -8.44 -3.05
N ALA A 145 -7.28 -7.22 -2.51
CA ALA A 145 -8.52 -6.60 -2.04
C ALA A 145 -9.57 -6.52 -3.17
N ALA A 146 -9.19 -6.05 -4.36
CA ALA A 146 -10.08 -5.93 -5.51
C ALA A 146 -10.61 -7.29 -5.99
N ILE A 147 -9.74 -8.31 -6.08
CA ILE A 147 -10.14 -9.68 -6.45
C ILE A 147 -11.20 -10.20 -5.48
N ILE A 148 -10.96 -10.11 -4.17
CA ILE A 148 -11.87 -10.64 -3.16
C ILE A 148 -13.20 -9.89 -3.17
N MET A 149 -13.16 -8.55 -3.25
CA MET A 149 -14.37 -7.73 -3.31
C MET A 149 -15.20 -7.99 -4.57
N SER A 150 -14.57 -8.37 -5.68
CA SER A 150 -15.26 -8.66 -6.95
C SER A 150 -16.08 -9.95 -6.95
N LEU A 151 -15.98 -10.77 -5.90
CA LEU A 151 -16.73 -12.02 -5.74
C LEU A 151 -18.11 -11.81 -5.07
N PHE A 152 -18.48 -10.57 -4.76
CA PHE A 152 -19.70 -10.17 -4.04
C PHE A 152 -20.44 -9.05 -4.77
#